data_AF-A0A6F8YGQ5-F1
#
_entry.id   AF-A0A6F8YGQ5-F1
#
_cell.length_a   1.000
_cell.length_b   1.000
_cell.length_c   1.000
_cell.angle_alpha   90.00
_cell.angle_beta   90.00
_cell.angle_gamma   90.00
#
_symmetry.space_group_name_H-M   'P 1'
#
loop_
_entity.id
_entity.type
_entity.pdbx_description
1 polymer ?
#
loop_
_entity_poly.entity_id
_entity_poly.type
_entity_poly.pdbx_seq_one_letter_code
_entity_poly.pdbx_strand_id
1 'polypeptide(L)' 'MDLAMKTGCPVIGINDSGGARIQEGVVSLGLYGEIFFRNVRASGVIPQISLVMGPCAGGAVYSPRSPTSP' A
#
# COMPACT_ATOMS: atom_id res chain seq x y z
N MET A 1 5.89 -3.74 5.83
CA MET A 1 6.71 -3.78 4.60
C MET A 1 8.19 -3.90 4.90
N ASP A 2 8.69 -3.19 5.92
CA ASP A 2 10.12 -3.17 6.26
C ASP A 2 10.69 -4.54 6.62
N LEU A 3 9.91 -5.41 7.28
CA LEU A 3 10.33 -6.78 7.57
C LEU A 3 10.58 -7.56 6.28
N ALA A 4 9.65 -7.51 5.32
CA ALA A 4 9.77 -8.19 4.04
C ALA A 4 10.96 -7.67 3.22
N MET A 5 11.23 -6.35 3.26
CA MET A 5 12.43 -5.78 2.64
C MET A 5 13.71 -6.26 3.33
N LYS A 6 13.72 -6.38 4.66
CA LYS A 6 14.89 -6.91 5.40
C LYS A 6 15.15 -8.38 5.12
N THR A 7 14.10 -9.18 4.87
CA THR A 7 14.22 -10.62 4.65
C THR A 7 14.23 -11.02 3.17
N GLY A 8 14.06 -10.07 2.25
CA GLY A 8 13.97 -10.33 0.81
C GLY A 8 12.72 -11.13 0.40
N CYS A 9 11.68 -11.12 1.23
CA CYS A 9 10.45 -11.89 1.00
C CYS A 9 9.42 -11.05 0.23
N PRO A 10 8.55 -11.68 -0.59
CA PRO A 10 7.45 -10.97 -1.23
C PRO A 10 6.43 -10.46 -0.22
N VAL A 11 5.68 -9.42 -0.61
CA VAL A 11 4.53 -8.90 0.15
C VAL A 11 3.25 -9.11 -0.66
N ILE A 12 2.22 -9.64 -0.01
CA ILE A 12 0.88 -9.78 -0.59
C ILE A 12 -0.07 -8.86 0.18
N GLY A 13 -0.63 -7.87 -0.50
CA GLY A 13 -1.66 -6.98 0.02
C GLY A 13 -3.04 -7.45 -0.42
N ILE A 14 -3.98 -7.56 0.53
CA ILE A 14 -5.40 -7.86 0.24
C ILE A 14 -6.18 -6.58 0.56
N ASN A 15 -6.79 -5.99 -0.48
CA ASN A 15 -7.48 -4.72 -0.39
C ASN A 15 -8.99 -4.94 -0.49
N ASP A 16 -9.67 -4.63 0.60
CA ASP A 16 -11.13 -4.58 0.71
C ASP A 16 -11.47 -3.48 1.73
N SER A 17 -11.51 -2.23 1.26
CA SER A 17 -11.80 -1.06 2.08
C SER A 17 -12.57 0.04 1.33
N GLY A 18 -13.48 0.70 2.04
CA GLY A 18 -14.18 1.89 1.54
C GLY A 18 -13.32 3.15 1.44
N GLY A 19 -11.99 3.06 1.62
CA GLY A 19 -11.07 4.19 1.60
C GLY A 19 -10.70 4.71 2.99
N ALA A 20 -10.48 6.02 3.11
CA ALA A 20 -10.05 6.63 4.36
C ALA A 20 -11.18 6.67 5.40
N ARG A 21 -10.85 6.32 6.65
CA ARG A 21 -11.81 6.37 7.75
C ARG A 21 -12.03 7.82 8.16
N ILE A 22 -13.17 8.39 7.76
CA ILE A 22 -13.52 9.81 7.93
C ILE A 22 -13.43 10.27 9.39
N GLN A 23 -13.78 9.40 10.34
CA GLN A 23 -13.76 9.68 11.78
C GLN A 23 -12.34 9.97 12.32
N GLU A 24 -11.31 9.41 11.67
CA GLU A 24 -9.90 9.62 12.01
C GLU A 24 -9.32 10.84 11.24
N GLY A 25 -10.12 11.46 10.38
CA GLY A 25 -9.79 12.70 9.68
C GLY A 25 -8.46 12.62 8.93
N VAL A 26 -7.66 13.68 9.08
CA VAL A 26 -6.38 13.85 8.36
C VAL A 26 -5.36 12.75 8.68
N VAL A 27 -5.44 12.12 9.87
CA VAL A 27 -4.53 11.04 10.27
C VAL A 27 -4.64 9.85 9.33
N SER A 28 -5.86 9.49 8.93
CA SER A 28 -6.11 8.39 7.99
C SER A 28 -5.48 8.64 6.61
N LEU A 29 -5.39 9.91 6.19
CA LEU A 29 -4.76 10.31 4.93
C LEU A 29 -3.24 10.27 5.01
N GLY A 30 -2.67 10.69 6.15
CA GLY A 30 -1.22 10.60 6.40
C GLY A 30 -0.71 9.16 6.39
N LEU A 31 -1.49 8.23 6.95
CA LEU A 31 -1.16 6.81 6.93
C LEU A 31 -1.16 6.22 5.50
N TYR A 32 -2.06 6.66 4.62
CA TYR A 32 -2.00 6.29 3.20
C TYR A 32 -0.71 6.77 2.53
N GLY A 33 -0.28 8.00 2.82
CA GLY A 33 0.98 8.54 2.30
C GLY A 33 2.19 7.69 2.70
N GLU A 34 2.25 7.27 3.96
CA GLU A 34 3.33 6.42 4.48
C GLU A 34 3.34 5.03 3.83
N ILE A 35 2.15 4.45 3.56
CA ILE A 35 2.03 3.19 2.83
C ILE A 35 2.57 3.33 1.40
N PHE A 36 2.20 4.39 0.67
CA PHE A 36 2.69 4.59 -0.70
C PHE A 36 4.20 4.81 -0.73
N PHE A 37 4.74 5.56 0.22
CA PHE A 37 6.18 5.77 0.33
C PHE A 37 6.94 4.44 0.49
N ARG A 38 6.42 3.55 1.34
CA ARG A 38 7.02 2.23 1.55
C ARG A 38 6.87 1.33 0.32
N ASN A 39 5.74 1.38 -0.39
CA ASN A 39 5.57 0.61 -1.62
C ASN A 39 6.56 1.05 -2.71
N VAL A 40 6.76 2.36 -2.89
CA VAL A 40 7.74 2.89 -3.84
C VAL A 40 9.16 2.45 -3.47
N ARG A 41 9.52 2.52 -2.18
CA ARG A 41 10.84 2.09 -1.70
C ARG A 41 11.07 0.58 -1.85
N ALA A 42 10.02 -0.22 -1.73
CA ALA A 42 10.07 -1.67 -1.92
C ALA A 42 10.00 -2.08 -3.41
N SER A 43 9.69 -1.14 -4.30
CA SER A 43 9.49 -1.38 -5.73
C SER A 43 10.82 -1.75 -6.39
N GLY A 44 10.85 -2.86 -7.12
CA GLY A 44 12.11 -3.40 -7.67
C GLY A 44 13.04 -4.11 -6.67
N VAL A 45 12.74 -4.06 -5.36
CA VAL A 45 13.55 -4.75 -4.32
C VAL A 45 12.91 -6.08 -3.92
N ILE A 46 11.60 -6.08 -3.65
CA ILE A 46 10.83 -7.29 -3.33
C ILE A 46 9.57 -7.37 -4.19
N PRO A 47 9.10 -8.57 -4.57
CA PRO A 47 7.84 -8.69 -5.30
C PRO A 47 6.67 -8.21 -4.43
N GLN A 48 5.86 -7.33 -5.00
CA GLN A 48 4.66 -6.79 -4.35
C GLN A 48 3.44 -7.22 -5.16
N ILE A 49 2.55 -8.00 -4.55
CA ILE A 49 1.33 -8.49 -5.19
C ILE A 49 0.15 -7.88 -4.45
N SER A 50 -0.80 -7.29 -5.18
CA SER A 50 -2.02 -6.73 -4.59
C SER A 50 -3.26 -7.42 -5.15
N LEU A 51 -4.08 -7.96 -4.27
CA LEU A 51 -5.39 -8.53 -4.57
C LEU A 51 -6.45 -7.51 -4.14
N VAL A 52 -7.40 -7.21 -5.03
CA VAL A 52 -8.58 -6.38 -4.71
C VAL A 52 -9.77 -7.31 -4.62
N MET A 53 -10.29 -7.50 -3.40
CA MET A 53 -11.29 -8.51 -3.10
C MET A 53 -12.67 -7.92 -2.73
N GLY A 54 -12.80 -6.59 -2.79
CA GLY A 54 -14.03 -5.85 -2.53
C GLY A 54 -13.85 -4.36 -2.86
N PRO A 55 -14.70 -3.45 -2.35
CA PRO A 55 -14.53 -2.02 -2.55
C PRO A 55 -13.10 -1.58 -2.26
N CYS A 56 -12.54 -0.73 -3.12
CA CYS A 56 -11.23 -0.14 -2.93
C CYS A 56 -11.35 1.29 -3.45
N ALA A 57 -11.62 2.24 -2.56
CA ALA A 57 -11.98 3.61 -2.94
C ALA A 57 -10.94 4.64 -2.46
N GLY A 58 -10.72 5.67 -3.27
CA GLY A 58 -9.85 6.80 -2.93
C GLY A 58 -8.39 6.40 -2.72
N GLY A 59 -7.81 6.74 -1.56
CA GLY A 59 -6.41 6.43 -1.23
C GLY A 59 -6.04 4.95 -1.39
N ALA A 60 -6.97 4.05 -1.07
CA ALA A 60 -6.69 2.60 -1.07
C ALA A 60 -6.23 2.05 -2.43
N VAL A 61 -6.65 2.65 -3.56
CA VAL A 61 -6.27 2.16 -4.90
C VAL A 61 -4.84 2.47 -5.31
N TYR A 62 -4.18 3.42 -4.65
CA TYR A 62 -2.82 3.81 -5.03
C TYR A 62 -1.75 2.84 -4.53
N SER A 63 -2.04 2.08 -3.47
CA SER A 63 -1.15 1.05 -2.96
C SER A 63 -0.95 -0.10 -3.97
N PRO A 64 -2.02 -0.67 -4.57
CA PRO A 64 -1.91 -1.63 -5.68
C PRO A 64 -1.19 -1.12 -6.93
N ARG A 65 -1.23 0.19 -7.20
CA ARG A 65 -0.71 0.81 -8.43
C ARG A 65 0.67 1.46 -8.26
N SER A 66 1.35 1.26 -7.13
CA SER A 66 2.65 1.90 -6.87
C SER A 66 3.62 1.70 -8.04
N PRO A 67 4.18 2.78 -8.63
CA PRO A 67 5.07 2.68 -9.78
C PRO A 67 6.37 1.98 -9.42
N THR A 68 6.98 1.33 -10.42
CA THR A 68 8.38 0.91 -10.36
C THR A 68 9.24 2.16 -10.21
N SER A 69 10.08 2.23 -9.16
CA SER A 69 11.14 3.22 -9.13
C SER A 69 12.02 3.04 -10.38
N PRO A 70 12.44 4.14 -11.05
CA PRO A 70 13.31 4.07 -12.21
C PRO A 70 14.66 3.40 -11.89
#